data_AF-A0A8J5T0J0-F1
#
_entry.id   AF-A0A8J5T0J0-F1
#
_cell.length_a   1.000
_cell.length_b   1.000
_cell.length_c   1.000
_cell.angle_alpha   90.00
_cell.angle_beta   90.00
_cell.angle_gamma   90.00
#
_symmetry.space_group_name_H-M   'P 1'
#
loop_
_entity.id
_entity.type
_entity.pdbx_description
1 polymer ?
#
loop_
_entity_poly.entity_id
_entity_poly.type
_entity_poly.pdbx_seq_one_letter_code
_entity_poly.pdbx_strand_id
1 'polypeptide(L)' 'MALLVLALLVASATSETPRCCEDFHSWGDSGEYKGCGPELSDPCNSWCQSQCRGGECKVRGDFHYCHCLC' A
#
# COMPACT_ATOMS: atom_id res chain seq x y z
N MET A 1 -0.39 -46.17 6.06
CA MET A 1 0.01 -44.91 6.74
C MET A 1 0.62 -44.00 5.69
N ALA A 2 -0.17 -43.07 5.13
CA ALA A 2 0.31 -42.08 4.18
C ALA A 2 0.31 -40.72 4.89
N LEU A 3 1.49 -40.18 5.16
CA LEU A 3 1.68 -38.88 5.81
C LEU A 3 1.61 -37.78 4.74
N LEU A 4 0.54 -37.00 4.77
CA LEU A 4 0.36 -35.80 3.96
C LEU A 4 1.20 -34.66 4.54
N VAL A 5 2.27 -34.28 3.84
CA VAL A 5 3.10 -33.12 4.19
C VAL A 5 2.40 -31.87 3.65
N LEU A 6 1.68 -31.13 4.49
CA LEU A 6 1.18 -29.80 4.13
C LEU A 6 2.35 -28.81 4.18
N ALA A 7 2.84 -28.41 3.01
CA ALA A 7 3.75 -27.28 2.88
C ALA A 7 2.96 -25.96 3.03
N LEU A 8 3.16 -25.27 4.15
CA LEU A 8 2.61 -23.93 4.38
C LEU A 8 3.51 -22.91 3.65
N LEU A 9 3.04 -22.38 2.52
CA LEU A 9 3.64 -21.20 1.90
C LEU A 9 3.22 -19.97 2.70
N VAL A 10 4.11 -19.46 3.53
CA VAL A 10 3.92 -18.18 4.21
C VAL A 10 4.35 -17.08 3.24
N ALA A 11 3.39 -16.41 2.61
CA ALA A 11 3.67 -15.20 1.83
C ALA A 11 4.04 -14.08 2.80
N SER A 12 5.31 -13.67 2.80
CA SER A 12 5.75 -12.50 3.56
C SER A 12 5.23 -11.25 2.86
N ALA A 13 4.18 -10.63 3.39
CA ALA A 13 3.81 -9.27 3.01
C ALA A 13 4.94 -8.35 3.50
N THR A 14 5.71 -7.80 2.56
CA THR A 14 6.72 -6.79 2.88
C THR A 14 6.00 -5.51 3.26
N SER A 15 6.15 -5.04 4.50
CA SER A 15 5.61 -3.75 4.90
C SER A 15 6.30 -2.65 4.11
N GLU A 16 5.61 -2.02 3.17
CA GLU A 16 6.15 -0.88 2.42
C GLU A 16 6.09 0.36 3.32
N THR A 17 7.27 0.95 3.58
CA THR A 17 7.37 2.21 4.29
C THR A 17 7.15 3.36 3.30
N PRO A 18 6.27 4.33 3.61
CA PRO A 18 5.97 5.41 2.69
C PRO A 18 7.19 6.29 2.45
N ARG A 19 7.53 6.51 1.17
CA ARG A 19 8.56 7.45 0.74
C ARG A 19 7.89 8.73 0.23
N CYS A 20 8.39 9.88 0.65
CA CYS A 20 7.79 11.14 0.26
C CYS A 20 8.10 11.46 -1.21
N CYS A 21 7.19 12.19 -1.86
CA CYS A 21 7.26 12.56 -3.26
C CYS A 21 7.13 11.38 -4.25
N GLU A 22 6.57 10.25 -3.82
CA GLU A 22 6.40 9.05 -4.66
C GLU A 22 4.95 8.60 -4.78
N ASP A 23 4.65 7.91 -5.89
CA ASP A 23 3.36 7.30 -6.20
C ASP A 23 3.40 5.81 -5.85
N PHE A 24 2.47 5.35 -5.01
CA PHE A 24 2.34 3.96 -4.60
C PHE A 24 1.07 3.33 -5.16
N HIS A 25 1.24 2.26 -5.95
CA HIS A 25 0.10 1.48 -6.45
C HIS A 25 -0.37 0.45 -5.42
N SER A 26 0.57 -0.10 -4.65
CA SER A 26 0.28 -0.91 -3.46
C SER A 26 0.84 -0.16 -2.25
N TRP A 27 0.05 -0.04 -1.19
CA TRP A 27 0.40 0.75 -0.01
C TRP A 27 -0.39 0.31 1.23
N GLY A 28 -0.10 0.92 2.37
CA GLY A 28 -0.55 0.47 3.69
C GLY A 28 0.56 -0.27 4.42
N ASP A 29 0.40 -0.45 5.72
CA ASP A 29 1.45 -1.02 6.58
C ASP A 29 1.80 -2.47 6.19
N SER A 30 0.87 -3.17 5.56
CA SER A 30 1.05 -4.54 5.04
C SER A 30 0.81 -4.64 3.53
N GLY A 31 0.72 -3.51 2.82
CA GLY A 31 0.40 -3.50 1.39
C GLY A 31 -1.05 -3.93 1.10
N GLU A 32 -1.96 -3.76 2.05
CA GLU A 32 -3.36 -4.18 1.96
C GLU A 32 -4.20 -3.36 0.96
N TYR A 33 -3.74 -2.16 0.61
CA TYR A 33 -4.41 -1.30 -0.36
C TYR A 33 -3.73 -1.41 -1.72
N LYS A 34 -4.55 -1.59 -2.77
CA LYS A 34 -4.13 -1.53 -4.16
C LYS A 34 -4.96 -0.50 -4.92
N GLY A 35 -4.30 0.46 -5.52
CA GLY A 35 -4.93 1.66 -6.08
C GLY A 35 -5.34 2.67 -5.00
N CYS A 36 -5.99 3.76 -5.40
CA CYS A 36 -6.44 4.81 -4.49
C CYS A 36 -7.69 5.49 -5.04
N GLY A 37 -8.86 5.01 -4.61
CA GLY A 37 -10.16 5.65 -4.89
C GLY A 37 -10.47 6.79 -3.91
N PRO A 38 -11.51 7.61 -4.18
CA PRO A 38 -11.93 8.68 -3.28
C PRO A 38 -12.19 8.20 -1.84
N GLU A 39 -12.73 6.99 -1.68
CA GLU A 39 -12.99 6.35 -0.40
C GLU A 39 -11.71 5.97 0.39
N LEU A 40 -10.56 5.92 -0.28
CA LEU A 40 -9.27 5.61 0.31
C LEU A 40 -8.39 6.85 0.53
N SER A 41 -8.92 8.06 0.32
CA SER A 41 -8.17 9.30 0.49
C SER A 41 -7.68 9.51 1.93
N ASP A 42 -8.56 9.33 2.93
CA ASP A 42 -8.19 9.51 4.35
C ASP A 42 -7.18 8.45 4.82
N PRO A 43 -7.34 7.15 4.48
CA PRO A 43 -6.32 6.14 4.77
C PRO A 43 -4.99 6.42 4.06
N CYS A 44 -4.99 6.84 2.79
CA CYS A 44 -3.77 7.20 2.05
C CYS A 44 -3.04 8.34 2.73
N ASN A 45 -3.78 9.39 3.11
CA ASN A 45 -3.22 10.51 3.84
C ASN A 45 -2.61 10.06 5.18
N SER A 46 -3.35 9.27 5.96
CA SER A 46 -2.92 8.81 7.29
C SER A 46 -1.67 7.94 7.20
N TRP A 47 -1.60 7.03 6.23
CA TRP A 47 -0.44 6.17 6.00
C TRP A 47 0.80 7.02 5.64
N CYS A 48 0.69 7.93 4.67
CA CYS A 48 1.80 8.82 4.30
C CYS A 48 2.22 9.76 5.45
N GLN A 49 1.31 10.22 6.32
CA GLN A 49 1.63 11.10 7.46
C GLN A 49 2.61 10.49 8.47
N SER A 50 2.80 9.17 8.45
CA SER A 50 3.80 8.50 9.29
C SER A 50 5.23 8.95 8.98
N GLN A 51 5.52 9.38 7.75
CA GLN A 51 6.86 9.79 7.31
C GLN A 51 6.88 11.11 6.51
N CYS A 52 5.72 11.57 6.05
CA CYS A 52 5.57 12.64 5.05
C CYS A 52 4.54 13.69 5.48
N ARG A 53 4.38 14.78 4.72
CA ARG A 53 3.39 15.84 5.03
C ARG A 53 1.94 15.39 4.91
N GLY A 54 1.71 14.26 4.26
CA GLY A 54 0.40 13.69 4.00
C GLY A 54 0.40 12.90 2.71
N GLY A 55 -0.78 12.51 2.27
CA GLY A 55 -0.98 11.73 1.06
C GLY A 55 -2.26 12.11 0.36
N GLU A 56 -2.27 11.95 -0.96
CA GLU A 56 -3.46 12.20 -1.79
C GLU A 56 -3.61 11.12 -2.85
N CYS A 57 -4.84 10.69 -3.11
CA CYS A 57 -5.13 9.79 -4.22
C CYS A 57 -4.99 10.54 -5.55
N LYS A 58 -4.09 10.09 -6.42
CA LYS A 58 -3.89 10.63 -7.77
C LYS A 58 -4.18 9.62 -8.85
N VAL A 59 -4.63 10.14 -9.98
CA VAL A 59 -4.77 9.38 -11.23
C VAL A 59 -3.56 9.70 -12.12
N ARG A 60 -2.87 8.65 -12.60
CA ARG A 60 -1.81 8.73 -13.60
C ARG A 60 -2.13 7.72 -14.71
N GLY A 61 -2.48 8.23 -15.90
CA GLY A 61 -3.05 7.38 -16.95
C GLY A 61 -4.37 6.79 -16.48
N ASP A 62 -4.50 5.46 -16.57
CA ASP A 62 -5.69 4.71 -16.16
C ASP A 62 -5.59 4.12 -14.73
N PHE A 63 -4.51 4.46 -14.00
CA PHE A 63 -4.24 3.90 -12.69
C PHE A 63 -4.36 4.95 -11.59
N HIS A 64 -4.89 4.49 -10.47
CA HIS A 64 -4.97 5.25 -9.23
C HIS A 64 -3.76 4.89 -8.33
N TYR A 65 -3.20 5.89 -7.68
CA TYR A 65 -2.04 5.77 -6.80
C TYR A 65 -2.27 6.60 -5.54
N CYS A 66 -1.72 6.13 -4.42
CA CYS A 66 -1.53 6.98 -3.25
C CYS A 66 -0.22 7.75 -3.44
N HIS A 67 -0.29 9.07 -3.55
CA HIS A 67 0.88 9.93 -3.68
C HIS A 67 1.23 10.52 -2.31
N CYS A 68 2.40 10.18 -1.76
CA CYS A 68 2.88 10.79 -0.52
C CYS A 68 3.54 12.15 -0.81
N LEU A 69 3.12 13.19 -0.09
CA LEU A 69 3.58 14.57 -0.28
C LEU A 69 4.96 14.81 0.33
N CYS A 70 5.80 15.57 -0.37
CA CYS A 70 6.92 16.27 0.24
C CYS A 70 6.39 17.35 1.20
#